data_AF-A0A2M8NP13-F1
#
_entry.id   AF-A0A2M8NP13-F1
#
_cell.length_a   1.000
_cell.length_b   1.000
_cell.length_c   1.000
_cell.angle_alpha   90.00
_cell.angle_beta   90.00
_cell.angle_gamma   90.00
#
_symmetry.space_group_name_H-M   'P 1'
#
loop_
_entity.id
_entity.type
_entity.pdbx_description
1 polymer ?
#
loop_
_entity_poly.entity_id
_entity_poly.type
_entity_poly.pdbx_seq_one_letter_code
_entity_poly.pdbx_strand_id
1 'polypeptide(L)'
;MSKLTRNQIIAILVFGVVLLGGALVILSNRATPTDDVVSTTEQVDGTSVAQVVPTEEPDSQPSPTPVRETRSDDTDGDGVPNDGTDQCPDVFGEAAFNGCPNPDTDGDGVEDSKEPAECVGASAPFGVDSVGCPLPDPNTVNDDDGDGFVNA
;
A
#
# COMPACT_ATOMS: atom_id res chain seq x y z
N MET A 1 41.73 -48.68 5.71
CA MET A 1 41.14 -47.48 5.07
C MET A 1 39.63 -47.67 5.06
N SER A 2 38.94 -47.17 6.09
CA SER A 2 37.49 -47.31 6.19
C SER A 2 36.84 -46.43 5.14
N LYS A 3 36.08 -47.03 4.21
CA LYS A 3 35.38 -46.30 3.15
C LYS A 3 34.16 -45.63 3.76
N LEU A 4 34.18 -44.31 3.82
CA LEU A 4 33.03 -43.51 4.24
C LEU A 4 31.92 -43.66 3.19
N THR A 5 30.72 -44.05 3.62
CA THR A 5 29.59 -44.20 2.72
C THR A 5 29.04 -42.83 2.33
N ARG A 6 28.35 -42.75 1.18
CA ARG A 6 27.82 -41.48 0.63
C ARG A 6 26.97 -40.72 1.65
N ASN A 7 26.16 -41.43 2.45
CA ASN A 7 25.32 -40.81 3.47
C ASN A 7 26.14 -40.27 4.66
N GLN A 8 27.28 -40.88 4.97
CA GLN A 8 28.19 -40.39 6.02
C GLN A 8 28.91 -39.11 5.58
N ILE A 9 29.24 -38.99 4.29
CA ILE A 9 29.81 -37.75 3.73
C ILE A 9 28.78 -36.61 3.80
N ILE A 10 27.52 -36.88 3.41
CA ILE A 10 26.44 -35.88 3.48
C ILE A 10 26.21 -35.44 4.93
N ALA A 11 26.18 -36.37 5.89
CA ALA A 11 26.00 -36.04 7.29
C ALA A 11 27.11 -35.13 7.83
N ILE A 12 28.37 -35.38 7.46
CA ILE A 12 29.51 -34.55 7.88
C ILE A 12 29.45 -33.15 7.26
N LEU A 13 29.05 -33.03 5.99
CA LEU A 13 28.92 -31.73 5.34
C LEU A 13 27.77 -30.91 5.94
N VAL A 14 26.62 -31.51 6.19
CA VAL A 14 25.47 -30.81 6.79
C VAL A 14 25.77 -30.40 8.22
N PHE A 15 26.29 -31.30 9.07
CA PHE A 15 26.66 -30.94 10.44
C PHE A 15 27.83 -29.95 10.49
N GLY A 16 28.81 -30.07 9.59
CA GLY A 16 29.93 -29.15 9.51
C GLY A 16 29.51 -27.73 9.12
N VAL A 17 28.58 -27.59 8.16
CA VAL A 17 28.05 -26.28 7.76
C VAL A 17 27.17 -25.66 8.85
N VAL A 18 26.40 -26.46 9.59
CA VAL A 18 25.61 -25.97 10.73
C VAL A 18 26.51 -25.50 11.89
N LEU A 19 27.60 -26.22 12.18
CA LEU A 19 28.54 -25.86 13.24
C LEU A 19 29.44 -24.66 12.89
N LEU A 20 29.82 -24.50 11.61
CA LEU A 20 30.62 -23.36 11.14
C LEU A 20 29.78 -22.12 10.81
N GLY A 21 28.52 -22.31 10.35
CA GLY A 21 27.60 -21.23 9.99
C GLY A 21 26.74 -20.71 11.15
N GLY A 22 26.52 -21.50 12.20
CA GLY A 22 25.70 -21.11 13.35
C GLY A 22 26.37 -20.08 14.28
N ALA A 23 27.68 -19.85 14.17
CA ALA A 23 28.40 -18.90 15.03
C ALA A 23 28.33 -17.44 14.55
N LEU A 24 27.84 -17.16 13.32
CA LEU A 24 27.87 -15.81 12.74
C LEU A 24 26.57 -15.00 12.90
N VAL A 25 25.50 -15.58 13.47
CA VAL A 25 24.17 -14.94 13.56
C VAL A 25 23.80 -14.56 15.00
N ILE A 26 24.75 -14.09 15.82
CA ILE A 26 24.44 -13.55 17.16
C ILE A 26 25.22 -12.27 17.46
N LEU A 27 25.19 -11.26 16.57
CA LEU A 27 25.73 -9.93 16.92
C LEU A 27 24.96 -8.69 16.40
N SER A 28 23.75 -8.82 15.85
CA SER A 28 22.98 -7.62 15.46
C SER A 28 21.48 -7.80 15.68
N ASN A 29 21.03 -7.55 16.91
CA ASN A 29 19.81 -6.77 17.20
C ASN A 29 19.63 -6.62 18.72
N ARG A 30 20.25 -5.59 19.29
CA ARG A 30 19.92 -5.12 20.64
C ARG A 30 20.12 -3.61 20.71
N ALA A 31 19.02 -2.88 20.94
CA ALA A 31 18.85 -1.44 21.26
C ALA A 31 17.80 -0.82 20.30
N THR A 32 16.71 -0.17 20.71
CA THR A 32 16.16 0.26 22.02
C THR A 32 14.68 0.61 21.83
N PRO A 33 13.78 0.36 22.82
CA PRO A 33 12.52 1.08 22.92
C PRO A 33 12.79 2.50 23.42
N THR A 34 12.35 3.52 22.68
CA THR A 34 12.21 4.87 23.23
C THR A 34 10.78 5.01 23.73
N ASP A 35 10.66 4.97 25.05
CA ASP A 35 9.52 5.45 25.80
C ASP A 35 9.25 6.95 25.54
N ASP A 36 8.02 7.35 25.86
CA ASP A 36 7.58 8.70 26.24
C ASP A 36 7.19 9.71 25.14
N VAL A 37 5.93 9.62 24.69
CA VAL A 37 5.06 10.82 24.65
C VAL A 37 3.84 10.56 25.52
N VAL A 38 4.00 10.83 26.81
CA VAL A 38 2.92 11.36 27.63
C VAL A 38 2.71 12.80 27.19
N SER A 39 1.56 13.10 26.59
CA SER A 39 1.01 14.46 26.64
C SER A 39 -0.51 14.39 26.60
N THR A 40 -1.06 14.42 27.81
CA THR A 40 -2.36 15.00 28.19
C THR A 40 -3.61 14.42 27.53
N THR A 41 -4.07 13.27 28.05
CA THR A 41 -5.52 13.12 28.28
C THR A 41 -5.90 14.05 29.43
N GLU A 42 -6.39 15.25 29.13
CA GLU A 42 -7.07 16.06 30.13
C GLU A 42 -8.40 15.39 30.49
N GLN A 43 -8.48 14.99 31.76
CA GLN A 43 -9.73 14.61 32.41
C GLN A 43 -10.71 15.77 32.34
N VAL A 44 -11.83 15.57 31.66
CA VAL A 44 -13.07 16.32 31.90
C VAL A 44 -13.64 15.88 33.24
N ASP A 45 -13.10 16.43 34.33
CA ASP A 45 -13.79 16.44 35.62
C ASP A 45 -14.59 17.74 35.73
N GLY A 46 -15.91 17.59 35.79
CA GLY A 46 -16.82 18.71 35.86
C GLY A 46 -16.72 19.44 37.18
N THR A 47 -16.54 20.75 37.14
CA THR A 47 -17.03 21.67 38.17
C THR A 47 -17.32 23.02 37.55
N SER A 48 -18.52 23.51 37.86
CA SER A 48 -19.18 24.72 37.39
C SER A 48 -18.34 26.00 37.36
N VAL A 49 -18.47 26.79 36.29
CA VAL A 49 -18.55 28.25 36.43
C VAL A 49 -19.67 28.78 35.54
N ALA A 50 -20.53 29.58 36.16
CA ALA A 50 -21.76 30.12 35.64
C ALA A 50 -21.54 31.17 34.53
N GLN A 51 -22.35 31.03 33.48
CA GLN A 51 -23.20 32.07 32.89
C GLN A 51 -22.67 33.51 32.85
N VAL A 52 -22.24 33.96 31.67
CA VAL A 52 -22.48 35.33 31.22
C VAL A 52 -22.93 35.27 29.76
N VAL A 53 -24.24 35.41 29.56
CA VAL A 53 -24.86 35.70 28.26
C VAL A 53 -24.98 37.22 28.18
N PRO A 54 -24.42 37.88 27.17
CA PRO A 54 -24.93 39.15 26.71
C PRO A 54 -25.83 38.90 25.49
N THR A 55 -27.09 39.26 25.68
CA THR A 55 -28.19 39.42 24.72
C THR A 55 -27.79 40.00 23.37
N GLU A 56 -28.36 39.45 22.30
CA GLU A 56 -28.39 40.04 20.95
C GLU A 56 -29.29 41.28 20.87
N GLU A 57 -28.96 42.24 20.00
CA GLU A 57 -29.90 42.93 19.09
C GLU A 57 -29.13 43.74 17.99
N PRO A 58 -29.78 44.23 16.90
CA PRO A 58 -29.43 43.93 15.51
C PRO A 58 -29.14 45.19 14.65
N ASP A 59 -28.88 44.96 13.35
CA ASP A 59 -28.83 45.93 12.24
C ASP A 59 -27.69 46.98 12.18
N SER A 60 -26.82 46.82 11.15
CA SER A 60 -26.40 47.86 10.16
C SER A 60 -24.89 47.87 9.81
N GLN A 61 -24.56 47.49 8.57
CA GLN A 61 -23.24 47.62 7.88
C GLN A 61 -22.97 49.07 7.40
N PRO A 62 -21.73 49.54 7.05
CA PRO A 62 -21.05 49.30 5.73
C PRO A 62 -19.49 49.30 5.77
N SER A 63 -18.62 48.90 4.80
CA SER A 63 -18.62 48.25 3.46
C SER A 63 -17.09 48.05 3.06
N PRO A 64 -16.64 47.82 1.80
CA PRO A 64 -16.19 46.53 1.26
C PRO A 64 -14.75 46.52 0.68
N THR A 65 -14.02 45.43 0.87
CA THR A 65 -12.91 45.06 -0.05
C THR A 65 -12.99 43.56 -0.37
N PRO A 66 -13.13 43.16 -1.65
CA PRO A 66 -13.22 41.76 -2.04
C PRO A 66 -11.82 41.18 -2.15
N VAL A 67 -11.34 40.51 -1.10
CA VAL A 67 -10.22 39.57 -1.24
C VAL A 67 -10.86 38.21 -1.49
N ARG A 68 -11.01 37.89 -2.78
CA ARG A 68 -11.46 36.57 -3.24
C ARG A 68 -10.32 35.58 -3.01
N GLU A 69 -10.27 34.99 -1.82
CA GLU A 69 -9.53 33.77 -1.59
C GLU A 69 -10.41 32.63 -2.12
N THR A 70 -10.15 32.24 -3.36
CA THR A 70 -10.83 31.14 -4.03
C THR A 70 -10.55 29.87 -3.23
N ARG A 71 -11.61 29.27 -2.70
CA ARG A 71 -11.53 27.93 -2.14
C ARG A 71 -11.06 27.00 -3.25
N SER A 72 -9.87 26.45 -3.05
CA SER A 72 -9.42 25.24 -3.70
C SER A 72 -10.28 24.12 -3.13
N ASP A 73 -11.50 23.98 -3.65
CA ASP A 73 -12.41 22.92 -3.23
C ASP A 73 -11.81 21.57 -3.71
N ASP A 74 -11.83 20.57 -2.83
CA ASP A 74 -11.38 19.18 -3.05
C ASP A 74 -12.53 18.29 -2.54
N THR A 75 -13.31 17.77 -3.49
CA THR A 75 -14.64 17.21 -3.25
C THR A 75 -14.56 15.75 -2.78
N ASP A 76 -13.60 14.99 -3.27
CA ASP A 76 -13.37 13.59 -2.91
C ASP A 76 -12.23 13.41 -1.90
N GLY A 77 -11.47 14.47 -1.61
CA GLY A 77 -10.49 14.54 -0.54
C GLY A 77 -9.20 13.81 -0.87
N ASP A 78 -8.84 13.71 -2.16
CA ASP A 78 -7.63 13.02 -2.62
C ASP A 78 -6.37 13.90 -2.60
N GLY A 79 -6.53 15.19 -2.28
CA GLY A 79 -5.47 16.18 -2.24
C GLY A 79 -5.19 16.86 -3.58
N VAL A 80 -6.00 16.59 -4.62
CA VAL A 80 -5.99 17.27 -5.92
C VAL A 80 -7.22 18.20 -6.00
N PRO A 81 -7.01 19.52 -6.14
CA PRO A 81 -8.12 20.47 -6.23
C PRO A 81 -9.02 20.28 -7.46
N ASN A 82 -10.32 20.51 -7.29
CA ASN A 82 -11.30 20.51 -8.39
C ASN A 82 -11.17 21.72 -9.34
N ASP A 83 -10.18 22.60 -9.17
CA ASP A 83 -9.98 23.82 -9.96
C ASP A 83 -9.39 23.55 -11.37
N GLY A 84 -9.68 22.38 -11.92
CA GLY A 84 -9.20 21.90 -13.22
C GLY A 84 -7.93 21.06 -13.14
N THR A 85 -7.33 20.90 -11.95
CA THR A 85 -6.25 19.93 -11.75
C THR A 85 -6.75 18.51 -11.56
N ASP A 86 -7.91 18.36 -10.95
CA ASP A 86 -8.61 17.08 -10.78
C ASP A 86 -9.58 16.83 -11.93
N GLN A 87 -9.38 15.71 -12.63
CA GLN A 87 -10.18 15.26 -13.77
C GLN A 87 -11.35 14.36 -13.33
N CYS A 88 -11.36 13.88 -12.09
CA CYS A 88 -12.32 12.95 -11.54
C CYS A 88 -12.89 13.45 -10.18
N PRO A 89 -13.58 14.61 -10.14
CA PRO A 89 -13.94 15.35 -8.92
C PRO A 89 -14.82 14.64 -7.89
N ASP A 90 -15.43 13.52 -8.26
CA ASP A 90 -16.31 12.73 -7.40
C ASP A 90 -15.68 11.39 -7.00
N VAL A 91 -14.45 11.09 -7.44
CA VAL A 91 -13.82 9.77 -7.33
C VAL A 91 -12.35 9.92 -6.96
N PHE A 92 -12.05 9.57 -5.71
CA PHE A 92 -10.69 9.59 -5.16
C PHE A 92 -9.67 8.99 -6.15
N GLY A 93 -8.62 9.75 -6.43
CA GLY A 93 -7.54 9.32 -7.30
C GLY A 93 -6.16 9.68 -6.77
N GLU A 94 -5.17 9.51 -7.64
CA GLU A 94 -3.81 9.91 -7.33
C GLU A 94 -3.43 11.17 -8.12
N ALA A 95 -2.60 12.02 -7.52
CA ALA A 95 -2.05 13.19 -8.20
C ALA A 95 -1.28 12.82 -9.48
N ALA A 96 -0.69 11.61 -9.55
CA ALA A 96 -0.01 11.09 -10.75
C ALA A 96 -0.96 10.93 -11.95
N PHE A 97 -2.25 10.72 -11.67
CA PHE A 97 -3.31 10.53 -12.65
C PHE A 97 -4.31 11.70 -12.67
N ASN A 98 -3.88 12.89 -12.23
CA ASN A 98 -4.69 14.11 -12.18
C ASN A 98 -6.01 13.91 -11.39
N GLY A 99 -5.92 13.31 -10.21
CA GLY A 99 -7.07 13.09 -9.33
C GLY A 99 -7.96 11.92 -9.77
N CYS A 100 -7.56 11.15 -10.79
CA CYS A 100 -8.29 9.96 -11.20
C CYS A 100 -7.70 8.67 -10.61
N PRO A 101 -8.48 7.58 -10.55
CA PRO A 101 -7.98 6.24 -10.27
C PRO A 101 -6.87 5.83 -11.24
N ASN A 102 -5.97 4.96 -10.77
CA ASN A 102 -4.97 4.33 -11.62
C ASN A 102 -5.65 3.57 -12.77
N PRO A 103 -5.29 3.82 -14.05
CA PRO A 103 -5.87 3.12 -15.20
C PRO A 103 -5.33 1.69 -15.43
N ASP A 104 -4.45 1.21 -14.54
CA ASP A 104 -3.92 -0.15 -14.47
C ASP A 104 -4.21 -0.69 -13.06
N THR A 105 -5.33 -1.41 -12.91
CA THR A 105 -5.92 -1.76 -11.61
C THR A 105 -5.10 -2.78 -10.84
N ASP A 106 -4.45 -3.74 -11.50
CA ASP A 106 -3.60 -4.76 -10.85
C ASP A 106 -2.10 -4.44 -10.90
N GLY A 107 -1.71 -3.40 -11.64
CA GLY A 107 -0.33 -2.92 -11.70
C GLY A 107 0.58 -3.82 -12.52
N ASP A 108 0.05 -4.56 -13.50
CA ASP A 108 0.80 -5.46 -14.36
C ASP A 108 1.55 -4.73 -15.50
N GLY A 109 1.29 -3.44 -15.69
CA GLY A 109 1.87 -2.57 -16.72
C GLY A 109 1.06 -2.49 -18.02
N VAL A 110 -0.11 -3.13 -18.07
CA VAL A 110 -1.11 -3.06 -19.12
C VAL A 110 -2.26 -2.20 -18.61
N GLU A 111 -2.75 -1.30 -19.45
CA GLU A 111 -3.89 -0.45 -19.08
C GLU A 111 -5.18 -1.27 -19.14
N ASP A 112 -6.09 -1.13 -18.17
CA ASP A 112 -7.36 -1.87 -18.09
C ASP A 112 -8.17 -1.79 -19.41
N SER A 113 -8.03 -0.67 -20.13
CA SER A 113 -8.71 -0.42 -21.42
C SER A 113 -8.17 -1.28 -22.58
N LYS A 114 -6.99 -1.88 -22.41
CA LYS A 114 -6.30 -2.74 -23.37
C LYS A 114 -6.35 -4.21 -22.97
N GLU A 115 -6.80 -4.50 -21.76
CA GLU A 115 -6.96 -5.85 -21.26
C GLU A 115 -8.30 -6.48 -21.69
N PRO A 116 -8.35 -7.82 -21.82
CA PRO A 116 -9.61 -8.54 -21.81
C PRO A 116 -10.38 -8.29 -20.51
N ALA A 117 -11.70 -8.13 -20.58
CA ALA A 117 -12.53 -7.82 -19.41
C ALA A 117 -12.47 -8.89 -18.30
N GLU A 118 -12.09 -10.12 -18.65
CA GLU A 118 -11.86 -11.22 -17.69
C GLU A 118 -10.52 -11.15 -16.95
N CYS A 119 -9.58 -10.32 -17.44
CA CYS A 119 -8.24 -10.17 -16.90
C CYS A 119 -8.07 -8.89 -16.06
N VAL A 120 -8.92 -7.87 -16.26
CA VAL A 120 -8.87 -6.62 -15.48
C VAL A 120 -8.87 -6.87 -13.97
N GLY A 121 -7.80 -6.45 -13.30
CA GLY A 121 -7.65 -6.57 -11.85
C GLY A 121 -7.30 -7.98 -11.38
N ALA A 122 -6.87 -8.87 -12.27
CA ALA A 122 -6.56 -10.24 -11.95
C ALA A 122 -5.16 -10.36 -11.33
N SER A 123 -5.04 -11.14 -10.26
CA SER A 123 -3.74 -11.35 -9.63
C SER A 123 -2.84 -12.24 -10.51
N ALA A 124 -1.64 -11.75 -10.81
CA ALA A 124 -0.68 -12.44 -11.68
C ALA A 124 0.62 -12.85 -10.93
N PRO A 125 0.57 -13.82 -9.99
CA PRO A 125 1.74 -14.23 -9.20
C PRO A 125 2.86 -14.87 -10.04
N PHE A 126 2.53 -15.34 -11.24
CA PHE A 126 3.47 -15.95 -12.18
C PHE A 126 3.79 -15.04 -13.38
N GLY A 127 3.37 -13.77 -13.34
CA GLY A 127 3.44 -12.83 -14.45
C GLY A 127 2.21 -12.86 -15.35
N VAL A 128 2.21 -12.00 -16.35
CA VAL A 128 1.13 -11.83 -17.33
C VAL A 128 1.61 -12.15 -18.74
N ASP A 129 0.67 -12.44 -19.64
CA ASP A 129 0.93 -12.53 -21.07
C ASP A 129 0.98 -11.13 -21.74
N SER A 130 1.06 -11.09 -23.08
CA SER A 130 1.15 -9.82 -23.81
C SER A 130 -0.12 -8.97 -23.80
N VAL A 131 -1.23 -9.50 -23.27
CA VAL A 131 -2.52 -8.80 -23.18
C VAL A 131 -2.95 -8.54 -21.74
N GLY A 132 -2.10 -8.81 -20.75
CA GLY A 132 -2.35 -8.58 -19.32
C GLY A 132 -2.98 -9.77 -18.60
N CYS A 133 -3.19 -10.90 -19.28
CA CYS A 133 -3.83 -12.04 -18.62
C CYS A 133 -2.83 -12.84 -17.76
N PRO A 134 -3.19 -13.22 -16.52
CA PRO A 134 -2.33 -13.99 -15.64
C PRO A 134 -1.87 -15.32 -16.26
N LEU A 135 -0.58 -15.62 -16.12
CA LEU A 135 -0.03 -16.92 -16.51
C LEU A 135 -0.52 -18.04 -15.55
N PRO A 136 -0.77 -19.25 -16.07
CA PRO A 136 -1.19 -20.38 -15.25
C PRO A 136 -0.13 -20.78 -14.24
N ASP A 137 -0.55 -21.38 -13.12
CA ASP A 137 0.40 -21.91 -12.11
C ASP A 137 1.23 -23.06 -12.72
N PRO A 138 2.57 -22.93 -12.80
CA PRO A 138 3.44 -23.93 -13.40
C PRO A 138 3.40 -25.29 -12.69
N ASN A 139 2.85 -25.36 -11.48
CA ASN A 139 2.69 -26.61 -10.71
C ASN A 139 1.32 -27.27 -10.90
N THR A 140 0.39 -26.61 -11.59
CA THR A 140 -0.97 -27.13 -11.85
C THR A 140 -1.13 -27.67 -13.25
N VAL A 141 -0.18 -27.36 -14.13
CA VAL A 141 -0.08 -27.95 -15.46
C VAL A 141 0.74 -29.23 -15.35
N ASN A 142 0.15 -30.38 -15.67
CA ASN A 142 0.97 -31.53 -16.10
C ASN A 142 1.52 -31.10 -17.46
N ASP A 143 2.72 -30.54 -17.47
CA ASP A 143 3.47 -30.10 -18.65
C ASP A 143 4.78 -30.90 -18.64
N ASP A 144 4.72 -32.10 -19.23
CA ASP A 144 5.81 -33.09 -19.16
C ASP A 144 6.97 -32.73 -20.11
N ASP A 145 6.73 -31.88 -21.13
CA ASP A 145 7.73 -31.48 -22.12
C ASP A 145 8.15 -29.99 -22.04
N GLY A 146 7.51 -29.20 -21.16
CA GLY A 146 7.90 -27.83 -20.83
C GLY A 146 7.58 -26.83 -21.94
N ASP A 147 6.59 -27.13 -22.77
CA ASP A 147 6.16 -26.27 -23.87
C ASP A 147 5.12 -25.20 -23.47
N GLY A 148 4.69 -25.23 -22.20
CA GLY A 148 3.73 -24.29 -21.62
C GLY A 148 2.28 -24.68 -21.82
N PHE A 149 1.99 -25.89 -22.33
CA PHE A 149 0.64 -26.43 -22.46
C PHE A 149 0.45 -27.66 -21.56
N VAL A 150 -0.80 -27.92 -21.17
CA VAL A 150 -1.11 -29.16 -20.45
C VAL A 150 -1.02 -30.36 -21.39
N ASN A 151 -0.42 -31.46 -20.91
CA ASN A 151 -0.37 -32.75 -21.59
C ASN A 151 -1.81 -33.17 -21.91
N ALA A 152 -2.16 -33.21 -23.19
CA ALA A 152 -3.45 -33.71 -23.67
C ALA A 152 -3.60 -35.22 -23.49
#